data_AF-A0A5C2SL76-F1
#
_entry.id   AF-A0A5C2SL76-F1
#
_cell.length_a   1.000
_cell.length_b   1.000
_cell.length_c   1.000
_cell.angle_alpha   90.00
_cell.angle_beta   90.00
_cell.angle_gamma   90.00
#
_symmetry.space_group_name_H-M   'P 1'
#
loop_
_entity.id
_entity.type
_entity.pdbx_description
1 polymer ?
#
loop_
_entity_poly.entity_id
_entity_poly.type
_entity_poly.pdbx_seq_one_letter_code
_entity_poly.pdbx_strand_id
1 'polypeptide(L)'
;MASQAARLARIFSPEYVRRINAQMVYPAQSQVVKPNELESALARPLNVAKYEPDRPAEYLAATLSFGLIKGHPFLDGNKRTAFFLGNEYMRAHGHPGGLLEGCQSYEDLVRVADRHINAAAGQLDVDGLRGSSAPDGTVP
;
A
#
# COMPACT_ATOMS: atom_id res chain seq x y z
N MET A 1 -5.60 15.42 5.08
CA MET A 1 -5.73 13.97 4.81
C MET A 1 -7.17 13.54 4.50
N ALA A 2 -8.14 13.79 5.38
CA ALA A 2 -9.54 13.34 5.19
C ALA A 2 -10.21 13.83 3.88
N SER A 3 -10.02 15.09 3.48
CA SER A 3 -10.58 15.63 2.23
C SER A 3 -10.02 14.95 0.98
N GLN A 4 -8.73 14.63 0.99
CA GLN A 4 -8.07 13.91 -0.09
C GLN A 4 -8.51 12.44 -0.14
N ALA A 5 -8.60 11.77 1.02
CA ALA A 5 -9.13 10.40 1.10
C ALA A 5 -10.58 10.31 0.59
N ALA A 6 -11.43 11.30 0.90
CA ALA A 6 -12.79 11.38 0.37
C ALA A 6 -12.83 11.54 -1.16
N ARG A 7 -11.90 12.31 -1.73
CA ARG A 7 -11.74 12.42 -3.19
C ARG A 7 -11.28 11.09 -3.79
N LEU A 8 -10.28 10.44 -3.18
CA LEU A 8 -9.74 9.17 -3.67
C LEU A 8 -10.76 8.04 -3.56
N ALA A 9 -11.62 8.02 -2.55
CA ALA A 9 -12.71 7.05 -2.44
C ALA A 9 -13.69 7.09 -3.64
N ARG A 10 -13.82 8.24 -4.31
CA ARG A 10 -14.62 8.35 -5.54
C ARG A 10 -13.88 7.84 -6.77
N ILE A 11 -12.55 7.97 -6.79
CA ILE A 11 -11.68 7.54 -7.90
C ILE A 11 -11.47 6.02 -7.84
N PHE A 12 -11.12 5.50 -6.67
CA PHE A 12 -10.89 4.09 -6.39
C PHE A 12 -12.22 3.34 -6.20
N SER A 13 -13.11 3.47 -7.18
CA SER A 13 -14.40 2.79 -7.19
C SER A 13 -14.24 1.29 -7.46
N PRO A 14 -15.25 0.45 -7.12
CA PRO A 14 -15.23 -0.97 -7.48
C PRO A 14 -15.01 -1.21 -8.98
N GLU A 15 -15.58 -0.37 -9.83
CA GLU A 15 -15.41 -0.47 -11.28
C GLU A 15 -13.97 -0.16 -11.73
N TYR A 16 -13.36 0.88 -11.17
CA TYR A 16 -11.94 1.18 -11.42
C TYR A 16 -11.05 -0.01 -11.02
N VAL A 17 -11.27 -0.54 -9.82
CA VAL A 17 -10.47 -1.66 -9.29
C VAL A 17 -10.68 -2.95 -10.09
N ARG A 18 -11.90 -3.22 -10.60
CA ARG A 18 -12.14 -4.31 -11.56
C ARG A 18 -11.32 -4.17 -12.83
N ARG A 19 -11.25 -2.97 -13.41
CA ARG A 19 -10.47 -2.72 -14.64
C ARG A 19 -8.97 -2.91 -14.41
N ILE A 20 -8.47 -2.44 -13.26
CA ILE A 20 -7.08 -2.69 -12.87
C ILE A 20 -6.83 -4.19 -12.70
N ASN A 21 -7.70 -4.92 -11.99
CA ASN A 21 -7.54 -6.37 -11.84
C ASN A 21 -7.52 -7.08 -13.21
N ALA A 22 -8.38 -6.68 -14.15
CA ALA A 22 -8.38 -7.23 -15.52
C ALA A 22 -7.04 -7.07 -16.24
N GLN A 23 -6.36 -5.93 -16.05
CA GLN A 23 -5.00 -5.75 -16.56
C GLN A 23 -3.98 -6.65 -15.84
N MET A 24 -4.13 -6.85 -14.53
CA MET A 24 -3.21 -7.64 -13.71
C MET A 24 -3.28 -9.16 -13.98
N VAL A 25 -4.44 -9.65 -14.46
CA VAL A 25 -4.66 -11.08 -14.71
C VAL A 25 -4.66 -11.47 -16.19
N TYR A 26 -4.54 -10.50 -17.10
CA TYR A 26 -4.47 -10.78 -18.53
C TYR A 26 -3.41 -11.86 -18.86
N PRO A 27 -3.73 -12.88 -19.69
CA PRO A 27 -4.93 -13.01 -20.54
C PRO A 27 -6.18 -13.62 -19.89
N ALA A 28 -6.16 -13.94 -18.59
CA ALA A 28 -7.34 -14.43 -17.89
C ALA A 28 -8.42 -13.34 -17.72
N GLN A 29 -9.66 -13.76 -17.47
CA GLN A 29 -10.77 -12.85 -17.24
C GLN A 29 -10.83 -12.44 -15.75
N SER A 30 -10.98 -11.14 -15.49
CA SER A 30 -11.27 -10.65 -14.14
C SER A 30 -12.67 -11.06 -13.71
N GLN A 31 -12.78 -11.58 -12.49
CA GLN A 31 -14.05 -11.92 -11.87
C GLN A 31 -14.03 -11.53 -10.40
N VAL A 32 -15.02 -10.76 -9.97
CA VAL A 32 -15.27 -10.48 -8.55
C VAL A 32 -16.09 -11.63 -7.97
N VAL A 33 -15.54 -12.33 -6.99
CA VAL A 33 -16.17 -13.44 -6.28
C VAL A 33 -16.72 -13.03 -4.91
N LYS A 34 -16.19 -11.95 -4.32
CA LYS A 34 -16.66 -11.40 -3.03
C LYS A 34 -16.83 -9.88 -3.13
N PRO A 35 -17.96 -9.38 -3.64
CA PRO A 35 -18.19 -7.95 -3.84
C PRO A 35 -18.18 -7.16 -2.51
N ASN A 36 -18.73 -7.73 -1.43
CA ASN A 36 -18.74 -7.08 -0.13
C ASN A 36 -17.33 -6.88 0.44
N GLU A 37 -16.42 -7.83 0.20
CA GLU A 37 -15.01 -7.70 0.61
C GLU A 37 -14.28 -6.63 -0.21
N LEU A 38 -14.65 -6.48 -1.50
CA LEU A 38 -14.13 -5.40 -2.33
C LEU A 38 -14.57 -4.04 -1.79
N GLU A 39 -15.86 -3.85 -1.54
CA GLU A 39 -16.39 -2.59 -1.00
C GLU A 39 -15.80 -2.27 0.38
N SER A 40 -15.69 -3.27 1.25
CA SER A 40 -15.05 -3.15 2.56
C SER A 40 -13.59 -2.71 2.45
N ALA A 41 -12.83 -3.30 1.52
CA ALA A 41 -11.44 -2.89 1.27
C ALA A 41 -11.32 -1.44 0.78
N LEU A 42 -12.22 -0.99 -0.09
CA LEU A 42 -12.20 0.37 -0.64
C LEU A 42 -12.67 1.43 0.36
N ALA A 43 -13.53 1.08 1.30
CA ALA A 43 -13.99 1.98 2.36
C ALA A 43 -12.94 2.20 3.46
N ARG A 44 -12.03 1.23 3.69
CA ARG A 44 -11.05 1.26 4.78
C ARG A 44 -10.18 2.54 4.82
N PRO A 45 -9.53 2.98 3.73
CA PRO A 45 -8.71 4.19 3.76
C PRO A 45 -9.49 5.44 4.15
N LEU A 46 -10.74 5.57 3.68
CA LEU A 46 -11.60 6.69 4.04
C LEU A 46 -11.99 6.63 5.52
N ASN A 47 -12.35 5.44 6.02
CA ASN A 47 -12.68 5.24 7.42
C ASN A 47 -11.50 5.62 8.32
N VAL A 48 -10.30 5.12 8.01
CA VAL A 48 -9.09 5.46 8.77
C VAL A 48 -8.80 6.96 8.68
N ALA A 49 -8.85 7.58 7.52
CA ALA A 49 -8.61 9.01 7.39
C ALA A 49 -9.63 9.89 8.15
N LYS A 50 -10.84 9.36 8.40
CA LYS A 50 -11.91 10.04 9.16
C LYS A 50 -11.74 9.89 10.67
N TYR A 51 -11.42 8.68 11.14
CA TYR A 51 -11.34 8.37 12.57
C TYR A 51 -9.93 8.54 13.15
N GLU A 52 -8.89 8.43 12.33
CA GLU A 52 -7.47 8.58 12.68
C GLU A 52 -6.81 9.58 11.70
N PRO A 53 -7.14 10.88 11.78
CA PRO A 53 -6.76 11.88 10.79
C PRO A 53 -5.25 12.13 10.69
N ASP A 54 -4.49 11.77 11.72
CA ASP A 54 -3.04 11.95 11.80
C ASP A 54 -2.26 10.81 11.11
N ARG A 55 -2.96 9.77 10.64
CA ARG A 55 -2.31 8.67 9.91
C ARG A 55 -1.78 9.14 8.55
N PRO A 56 -0.55 8.76 8.19
CA PRO A 56 0.06 9.21 6.96
C PRO A 56 -0.50 8.45 5.74
N ALA A 57 -0.21 8.92 4.52
CA ALA A 57 -0.73 8.35 3.28
C ALA A 57 -0.34 6.88 3.12
N GLU A 58 0.85 6.52 3.60
CA GLU A 58 1.44 5.20 3.64
C GLU A 58 0.54 4.21 4.37
N TYR A 59 0.05 4.62 5.53
CA TYR A 59 -0.85 3.82 6.34
C TYR A 59 -2.19 3.62 5.63
N LEU A 60 -2.73 4.68 5.03
CA LEU A 60 -3.98 4.60 4.25
C LEU A 60 -3.83 3.65 3.05
N ALA A 61 -2.74 3.77 2.29
CA ALA A 61 -2.44 2.88 1.18
C ALA A 61 -2.27 1.42 1.62
N ALA A 62 -1.58 1.18 2.75
CA ALA A 62 -1.41 -0.15 3.33
C ALA A 62 -2.76 -0.77 3.72
N THR A 63 -3.69 0.01 4.30
CA THR A 63 -5.02 -0.50 4.67
C THR A 63 -5.87 -0.91 3.46
N LEU A 64 -5.74 -0.20 2.32
CA LEU A 64 -6.36 -0.57 1.05
C LEU A 64 -5.80 -1.92 0.56
N SER A 65 -4.48 -2.01 0.44
CA SER A 65 -3.81 -3.22 -0.06
C SER A 65 -4.10 -4.42 0.82
N PHE A 66 -4.07 -4.24 2.14
CA PHE A 66 -4.40 -5.30 3.08
C PHE A 66 -5.85 -5.78 2.93
N GLY A 67 -6.81 -4.86 2.84
CA GLY A 67 -8.22 -5.20 2.64
C GLY A 67 -8.44 -6.07 1.41
N LEU A 68 -7.78 -5.74 0.30
CA LEU A 68 -7.85 -6.51 -0.94
C LEU A 68 -7.16 -7.87 -0.82
N ILE A 69 -6.00 -7.95 -0.19
CA ILE A 69 -5.27 -9.21 0.01
C ILE A 69 -6.08 -10.15 0.91
N LYS A 70 -6.59 -9.68 2.04
CA LYS A 70 -7.34 -10.51 3.00
C LYS A 70 -8.73 -10.87 2.52
N GLY A 71 -9.44 -9.91 1.91
CA GLY A 71 -10.78 -10.13 1.41
C GLY A 71 -10.83 -11.16 0.29
N HIS A 72 -9.73 -11.27 -0.49
CA HIS A 72 -9.68 -12.03 -1.72
C HIS A 72 -10.93 -11.78 -2.61
N PRO A 73 -11.25 -10.52 -2.94
CA PRO A 73 -12.47 -10.19 -3.66
C PRO A 73 -12.51 -10.71 -5.09
N PHE A 74 -11.36 -10.98 -5.70
CA PHE A 74 -11.23 -11.49 -7.07
C PHE A 74 -10.91 -12.98 -7.11
N LEU A 75 -11.26 -13.64 -8.21
CA LEU A 75 -10.90 -15.03 -8.46
C LEU A 75 -9.37 -15.23 -8.51
N ASP A 76 -8.65 -14.34 -9.18
CA ASP A 76 -7.18 -14.31 -9.24
C ASP A 76 -6.66 -12.86 -9.20
N GLY A 77 -5.36 -12.70 -8.95
CA GLY A 77 -4.67 -11.43 -9.05
C GLY A 77 -4.85 -10.51 -7.85
N ASN A 78 -5.45 -10.98 -6.75
CA ASN A 78 -5.71 -10.19 -5.54
C ASN A 78 -4.46 -9.45 -5.04
N LYS A 79 -3.34 -10.18 -4.88
CA LYS A 79 -2.07 -9.59 -4.43
C LYS A 79 -1.54 -8.56 -5.43
N ARG A 80 -1.42 -8.92 -6.72
CA ARG A 80 -0.95 -8.02 -7.79
C ARG A 80 -1.77 -6.72 -7.86
N THR A 81 -3.10 -6.87 -7.78
CA THR A 81 -4.06 -5.76 -7.78
C THR A 81 -3.90 -4.88 -6.54
N ALA A 82 -3.76 -5.50 -5.36
CA ALA A 82 -3.55 -4.78 -4.11
C ALA A 82 -2.25 -3.98 -4.10
N PHE A 83 -1.15 -4.55 -4.60
CA PHE A 83 0.14 -3.88 -4.72
C PHE A 83 0.07 -2.69 -5.67
N PHE A 84 -0.51 -2.88 -6.85
CA PHE A 84 -0.67 -1.80 -7.81
C PHE A 84 -1.52 -0.66 -7.22
N LEU A 85 -2.69 -0.99 -6.65
CA LEU A 85 -3.60 0.03 -6.12
C LEU A 85 -3.04 0.75 -4.90
N GLY A 86 -2.30 0.08 -4.02
CA GLY A 86 -1.64 0.75 -2.89
C GLY A 86 -0.59 1.77 -3.37
N ASN A 87 0.24 1.40 -4.35
CA ASN A 87 1.19 2.32 -4.96
C ASN A 87 0.49 3.47 -5.70
N GLU A 88 -0.61 3.19 -6.38
CA GLU A 88 -1.37 4.23 -7.08
C GLU A 88 -2.06 5.19 -6.10
N TYR A 89 -2.52 4.67 -4.97
CA TYR A 89 -3.08 5.48 -3.89
C TYR A 89 -2.02 6.43 -3.32
N MET A 90 -0.77 5.95 -3.13
CA MET A 90 0.37 6.78 -2.74
C MET A 90 0.69 7.89 -3.75
N ARG A 91 0.75 7.55 -5.04
CA ARG A 91 0.97 8.54 -6.11
C ARG A 91 -0.13 9.59 -6.14
N ALA A 92 -1.38 9.20 -5.92
CA ALA A 92 -2.51 10.11 -5.85
C ALA A 92 -2.49 11.01 -4.60
N HIS A 93 -1.69 10.65 -3.59
CA HIS A 93 -1.31 11.49 -2.46
C HIS A 93 -0.11 12.41 -2.73
N GLY A 94 0.55 12.30 -3.89
CA GLY A 94 1.71 13.13 -4.25
C GLY A 94 3.05 12.54 -3.81
N HIS A 95 3.07 11.32 -3.30
CA HIS A 95 4.29 10.64 -2.87
C HIS A 95 4.84 9.75 -4.00
N PRO A 96 6.17 9.50 -4.03
CA PRO A 96 6.72 8.49 -4.92
C PRO A 96 6.08 7.13 -4.61
N GLY A 97 5.72 6.39 -5.67
CA GLY A 97 5.32 4.99 -5.53
C GLY A 97 6.50 4.11 -5.09
N GLY A 98 6.25 2.83 -4.78
CA GLY A 98 7.30 1.90 -4.34
C GLY A 98 7.33 1.65 -2.83
N LEU A 99 6.44 2.31 -2.07
CA LEU A 99 6.25 2.03 -0.64
C LEU A 99 6.07 0.52 -0.38
N LEU A 100 5.24 -0.12 -1.19
CA LEU A 100 4.90 -1.53 -1.02
C LEU A 100 5.85 -2.49 -1.75
N GLU A 101 6.96 -1.98 -2.28
CA GLU A 101 7.94 -2.79 -3.00
C GLU A 101 8.58 -3.82 -2.06
N GLY A 102 8.63 -5.07 -2.51
CA GLY A 102 9.18 -6.18 -1.73
C GLY A 102 8.31 -6.69 -0.57
N CYS A 103 7.18 -6.06 -0.23
CA CYS A 103 6.28 -6.60 0.81
C CYS A 103 5.68 -7.93 0.35
N GLN A 104 5.73 -8.96 1.20
CA GLN A 104 5.13 -10.27 0.91
C GLN A 104 4.06 -10.66 1.94
N SER A 105 4.02 -9.97 3.09
CA SER A 105 3.16 -10.24 4.23
C SER A 105 2.46 -9.00 4.78
N TYR A 106 1.47 -9.20 5.67
CA TYR A 106 0.82 -8.12 6.42
C TYR A 106 1.79 -7.36 7.32
N GLU A 107 2.69 -8.09 7.98
CA GLU A 107 3.71 -7.50 8.84
C GLU A 107 4.66 -6.62 8.04
N ASP A 108 4.97 -6.96 6.79
CA ASP A 108 5.73 -6.08 5.91
C ASP A 108 4.97 -4.78 5.61
N LEU A 109 3.66 -4.86 5.33
CA LEU A 109 2.83 -3.69 5.04
C LEU A 109 2.72 -2.75 6.25
N VAL A 110 2.47 -3.30 7.44
CA VAL A 110 2.39 -2.53 8.68
C VAL A 110 3.76 -1.98 9.04
N ARG A 111 4.82 -2.78 8.96
CA ARG A 111 6.20 -2.34 9.22
C ARG A 111 6.63 -1.23 8.29
N VAL A 112 6.26 -1.28 7.02
CA VAL A 112 6.54 -0.22 6.05
C VAL A 112 5.76 1.04 6.44
N ALA A 113 4.46 0.93 6.72
CA ALA A 113 3.68 2.08 7.18
C ALA A 113 4.27 2.71 8.45
N ASP A 114 4.68 1.90 9.43
CA ASP A 114 5.26 2.35 10.70
C ASP A 114 6.68 2.92 10.54
N ARG A 115 7.51 2.35 9.64
CA ARG A 115 8.85 2.89 9.34
C ARG A 115 8.76 4.32 8.81
N HIS A 116 7.77 4.60 7.97
CA HIS A 116 7.58 5.94 7.41
C HIS A 116 6.95 6.92 8.42
N ILE A 117 6.24 6.44 9.45
CA ILE A 117 5.81 7.26 10.60
C ILE A 117 7.02 7.78 11.40
N ASN A 118 8.00 6.91 11.69
CA ASN A 118 9.16 7.29 12.52
C ASN A 118 10.21 8.14 11.77
N ALA A 119 10.33 7.97 10.45
CA ALA A 119 11.18 8.81 9.62
C ALA A 119 10.69 10.27 9.58
N ALA A 120 9.38 10.49 9.57
CA ALA A 120 8.77 11.83 9.61
C ALA A 120 8.81 12.47 11.01
N ALA A 121 8.96 11.68 12.08
CA ALA A 121 9.08 12.14 13.47
C ALA A 121 10.50 12.59 13.87
N GLY A 122 11.46 12.61 12.94
CA GLY A 122 12.83 13.06 13.21
C GLY A 122 13.67 12.06 14.01
N GLN A 123 13.27 10.78 14.08
CA GLN A 123 14.06 9.72 14.69
C GLN A 123 14.57 8.73 13.63
N LEU A 124 15.35 9.25 12.69
CA LEU A 124 16.37 8.45 12.03
C LEU A 124 17.70 9.16 12.28
N ASP A 125 18.38 8.69 13.31
CA ASP A 125 19.79 8.98 13.50
C ASP A 125 20.54 8.62 12.21
N VAL A 126 21.46 9.50 11.83
CA VAL A 126 22.04 9.62 10.48
C VAL A 126 23.03 8.50 10.12
N ASP A 127 23.05 7.39 10.86
CA ASP A 127 24.08 6.35 10.75
C ASP A 127 23.62 5.04 10.08
N GLY A 128 22.54 5.08 9.30
CA GLY A 128 22.07 3.93 8.50
C GLY A 128 22.60 3.85 7.06
N LEU A 129 23.32 4.87 6.58
CA LEU A 129 23.69 5.03 5.16
C LEU A 129 25.19 5.21 4.90
N ARG A 130 26.06 4.65 5.75
CA ARG A 130 27.47 4.43 5.40
C ARG A 130 27.68 2.96 5.08
N GLY A 131 27.87 2.67 3.79
CA GLY A 131 28.33 1.39 3.32
C GLY A 131 29.60 0.96 4.06
N SER A 132 29.60 -0.26 4.59
CA SER A 132 30.81 -0.94 5.00
C SER A 132 31.17 -1.96 3.91
N SER A 133 31.81 -1.46 2.86
CA SER A 133 32.80 -2.24 2.14
C SER A 133 33.99 -2.51 3.06
N ALA A 134 34.21 -3.80 3.39
CA ALA A 134 35.41 -4.43 3.96
C ALA A 134 35.93 -3.93 5.34
N PRO A 135 36.65 -4.81 6.06
CA PRO A 135 38.10 -4.80 5.91
C PRO A 135 38.68 -6.21 5.86
N ASP A 136 39.30 -6.58 4.73
CA ASP A 136 40.39 -7.56 4.73
C ASP A 136 41.68 -6.74 4.74
N GLY A 137 42.34 -6.74 5.89
CA GLY A 137 43.42 -5.83 6.25
C GLY A 137 44.34 -6.51 7.24
N THR A 138 44.99 -7.56 6.76
CA THR A 138 46.18 -8.18 7.39
C THR A 138 47.33 -7.18 7.39
N VAL A 139 47.83 -6.74 8.56
CA VAL A 139 49.15 -6.12 8.72
C VAL A 139 49.57 -6.17 10.20
N PRO A 140 50.87 -6.19 10.58
CA PRO A 140 52.06 -6.79 9.97
C PRO A 140 52.54 -8.06 10.69
#